data_AF-A0A4Q1RN53-F1
#
_entry.id   AF-A0A4Q1RN53-F1
#
_cell.length_a   1.000
_cell.length_b   1.000
_cell.length_c   1.000
_cell.angle_alpha   90.00
_cell.angle_beta   90.00
_cell.angle_gamma   90.00
#
_symmetry.space_group_name_H-M   'P 1'
#
loop_
_entity.id
_entity.type
_entity.pdbx_description
1 polymer ?
#
loop_
_entity_poly.entity_id
_entity_poly.type
_entity_poly.pdbx_seq_one_letter_code
_entity_poly.pdbx_strand_id
1 'polypeptide(L)'
;MTRRDWRDQALCREVDPDEFVPDVCHPGIVAELKAICGRCPVAKTCLTEALAEEHGMPAQLRCGIRGGTTPRERHAIANRRKRSLEAAA
;
A
#
# COMPACT_ATOMS: atom_id res chain seq x y z
N MET A 1 -7.32 -14.55 21.58
CA MET A 1 -6.15 -13.67 21.83
C MET A 1 -5.99 -12.77 20.61
N THR A 2 -6.69 -11.64 20.57
CA THR A 2 -6.59 -10.70 19.44
C THR A 2 -5.25 -9.99 19.56
N ARG A 3 -4.26 -10.35 18.72
CA ARG A 3 -3.11 -9.47 18.49
C ARG A 3 -3.72 -8.12 18.13
N ARG A 4 -3.38 -7.05 18.86
CA ARG A 4 -3.69 -5.68 18.41
C ARG A 4 -3.08 -5.57 17.01
N ASP A 5 -3.92 -5.64 15.99
CA ASP A 5 -3.45 -5.60 14.62
C ASP A 5 -3.04 -4.15 14.37
N TRP A 6 -1.91 -3.93 13.72
CA TRP A 6 -1.55 -2.57 13.30
C TRP A 6 -2.65 -1.97 12.42
N ARG A 7 -3.45 -2.82 11.77
CA ARG A 7 -4.67 -2.43 11.04
C ARG A 7 -5.68 -1.69 11.92
N ASP A 8 -5.74 -1.94 13.23
CA ASP A 8 -6.66 -1.22 14.14
C ASP A 8 -6.27 0.24 14.38
N GLN A 9 -5.02 0.61 14.07
CA GLN A 9 -4.50 1.99 14.18
C GLN A 9 -4.44 2.70 12.81
N ALA A 10 -5.01 2.09 11.76
CA ALA A 10 -4.97 2.63 10.41
C ALA A 10 -6.07 3.69 10.22
N LEU A 11 -5.67 4.94 9.94
CA LEU A 11 -6.61 6.06 9.71
C LEU A 11 -7.57 5.81 8.54
N CYS A 12 -7.17 5.01 7.54
CA CYS A 12 -8.02 4.70 6.41
C CYS A 12 -9.27 3.88 6.80
N ARG A 13 -9.37 3.36 8.03
CA ARG A 13 -10.59 2.71 8.54
C ARG A 13 -11.71 3.69 8.87
N GLU A 14 -11.39 4.97 9.03
CA GLU A 14 -12.36 6.04 9.23
C GLU A 14 -12.92 6.57 7.90
N VAL A 15 -12.40 6.05 6.77
CA VAL A 15 -12.79 6.40 5.41
C VAL A 15 -13.59 5.24 4.82
N ASP A 16 -14.50 5.54 3.90
CA ASP A 16 -15.29 4.53 3.21
C ASP A 16 -14.36 3.57 2.42
N PRO A 17 -14.39 2.25 2.68
CA PRO A 17 -13.64 1.26 1.91
C PRO A 17 -13.90 1.32 0.41
N ASP A 18 -15.09 1.77 0.00
CA ASP A 18 -15.49 1.89 -1.40
C ASP A 18 -14.74 3.01 -2.14
N GLU A 19 -14.05 3.91 -1.44
CA GLU A 19 -13.14 4.89 -2.09
C GLU A 19 -11.79 4.25 -2.49
N PHE A 20 -11.45 3.10 -1.91
CA PHE A 20 -10.16 2.41 -2.13
C PHE A 20 -10.26 1.26 -3.14
N VAL A 21 -11.44 0.98 -3.73
CA VAL A 21 -11.59 -0.05 -4.76
C VAL A 21 -10.97 0.36 -6.09
N PRO A 22 -10.47 -0.60 -6.89
CA PRO A 22 -9.83 -0.33 -8.18
C PRO A 22 -10.66 0.52 -9.15
N ASP A 23 -11.98 0.30 -9.21
CA ASP A 23 -12.88 1.01 -10.13
C ASP A 23 -13.08 2.49 -9.75
N VAL A 24 -12.90 2.82 -8.47
CA VAL A 24 -13.12 4.17 -7.93
C VAL A 24 -11.80 4.93 -7.80
N CYS A 25 -10.65 4.24 -7.71
CA CYS A 25 -9.31 4.82 -7.58
C CYS A 25 -8.81 5.53 -8.85
N HIS A 26 -9.54 6.55 -9.31
CA HIS A 26 -9.19 7.38 -10.46
C HIS A 26 -8.20 8.49 -10.07
N PRO A 27 -7.45 9.07 -11.03
CA PRO A 27 -6.38 10.04 -10.74
C PRO A 27 -6.78 11.25 -9.88
N GLY A 28 -8.06 11.60 -9.84
CA GLY A 28 -8.60 12.72 -9.06
C GLY A 28 -8.62 12.48 -7.56
N ILE A 29 -8.88 11.25 -7.10
CA ILE A 29 -8.95 10.92 -5.66
C ILE A 29 -7.64 10.34 -5.11
N VAL A 30 -6.74 9.89 -5.98
CA VAL A 30 -5.45 9.29 -5.59
C VAL A 30 -4.63 10.22 -4.69
N ALA A 31 -4.64 11.53 -4.97
CA ALA A 31 -3.91 12.51 -4.16
C ALA A 31 -4.48 12.64 -2.75
N GLU A 32 -5.80 12.65 -2.62
CA GLU A 32 -6.52 12.72 -1.34
C GLU A 32 -6.27 11.48 -0.48
N LEU A 33 -6.45 10.30 -1.06
CA LEU A 33 -6.21 9.04 -0.36
C LEU A 33 -4.73 8.85 0.04
N LYS A 34 -3.79 9.35 -0.77
CA LYS A 34 -2.38 9.41 -0.39
C LYS A 34 -2.13 10.37 0.77
N ALA A 35 -2.84 11.49 0.85
CA ALA A 35 -2.72 12.43 1.97
C ALA A 35 -3.16 11.79 3.30
N ILE A 36 -4.22 10.97 3.27
CA ILE A 36 -4.68 10.18 4.42
C ILE A 36 -3.57 9.21 4.87
N CYS A 37 -2.97 8.48 3.92
CA CYS A 37 -1.84 7.62 4.21
C CYS A 37 -0.64 8.37 4.78
N GLY A 38 -0.38 9.60 4.34
CA GLY A 38 0.72 10.45 4.82
C GLY A 38 0.59 10.84 6.29
N ARG A 39 -0.63 10.86 6.84
CA ARG A 39 -0.91 11.15 8.26
C ARG A 39 -1.06 9.87 9.10
N CYS A 40 -1.08 8.70 8.45
CA CYS A 40 -1.35 7.43 9.11
C CYS A 40 -0.13 6.93 9.90
N PRO A 41 -0.25 6.65 11.22
CA PRO A 41 0.88 6.25 12.06
C PRO A 41 1.46 4.89 11.64
N VAL A 42 0.65 4.04 11.00
CA VAL A 42 1.02 2.69 10.57
C VAL A 42 1.38 2.60 9.08
N ALA A 43 1.56 3.73 8.38
CA ALA A 43 1.81 3.75 6.94
C ALA A 43 3.04 2.91 6.53
N LYS A 44 4.12 2.95 7.32
CA LYS A 44 5.34 2.17 7.08
C LYS A 44 5.11 0.66 7.23
N THR A 45 4.40 0.25 8.27
CA THR A 45 4.03 -1.15 8.51
C THR A 45 3.11 -1.64 7.41
N CYS A 46 2.11 -0.84 7.05
CA CYS A 46 1.18 -1.11 5.95
C CYS A 46 1.92 -1.34 4.63
N LEU A 47 2.88 -0.47 4.27
CA LEU A 47 3.68 -0.64 3.06
C LEU A 47 4.52 -1.93 3.09
N THR A 48 5.11 -2.24 4.24
CA THR A 48 5.97 -3.42 4.40
C THR A 48 5.18 -4.71 4.22
N GLU A 49 4.03 -4.83 4.90
CA GLU A 49 3.11 -5.95 4.76
C GLU A 49 2.56 -6.04 3.33
N ALA A 50 2.15 -4.92 2.73
CA ALA A 50 1.65 -4.91 1.35
C ALA A 50 2.71 -5.41 0.35
N LEU A 51 3.98 -5.03 0.51
CA LEU A 51 5.04 -5.50 -0.36
C LEU A 51 5.36 -6.99 -0.16
N ALA A 52 5.20 -7.50 1.06
CA ALA A 52 5.35 -8.93 1.35
C ALA A 52 4.19 -9.74 0.77
N GLU A 53 2.95 -9.28 0.96
CA GLU A 53 1.74 -9.89 0.39
C GLU A 53 1.78 -9.90 -1.15
N GLU A 54 2.20 -8.81 -1.79
CA GLU A 54 2.27 -8.65 -3.25
C GLU A 54 3.56 -9.20 -3.89
N HIS A 55 4.37 -9.94 -3.12
CA HIS A 55 5.64 -10.45 -3.62
C HIS A 55 5.41 -11.38 -4.82
N GLY A 56 6.11 -11.12 -5.93
CA GLY A 56 5.94 -11.87 -7.18
C GLY A 56 4.68 -11.50 -8.00
N MET A 57 3.79 -10.63 -7.50
CA MET A 57 2.61 -10.21 -8.26
C MET A 57 2.92 -9.11 -9.30
N PRO A 58 2.36 -9.22 -10.52
CA PRO A 58 2.44 -8.18 -11.53
C PRO A 58 1.66 -6.92 -11.12
N ALA A 59 1.99 -5.78 -11.71
CA ALA A 59 1.39 -4.50 -11.34
C ALA A 59 -0.14 -4.46 -11.53
N GLN A 60 -0.69 -5.18 -12.51
CA GLN A 60 -2.14 -5.19 -12.78
C GLN A 60 -2.97 -5.97 -11.75
N LEU A 61 -2.36 -6.91 -11.02
CA LEU A 61 -3.05 -7.69 -9.98
C LEU A 61 -2.98 -7.04 -8.60
N ARG A 62 -2.32 -5.88 -8.50
CA ARG A 62 -2.22 -5.09 -7.27
C ARG A 62 -3.34 -4.06 -7.26
N CYS A 63 -3.97 -3.88 -6.11
CA CYS A 63 -5.17 -3.05 -5.98
C CYS A 63 -4.98 -1.93 -4.96
N GLY A 64 -5.68 -0.81 -5.19
CA GLY A 64 -5.83 0.29 -4.24
C GLY A 64 -4.54 0.98 -3.79
N ILE A 65 -4.68 1.92 -2.86
CA ILE A 65 -3.56 2.63 -2.23
C ILE A 65 -3.23 1.96 -0.90
N ARG A 66 -1.96 1.58 -0.73
CA ARG A 66 -1.45 0.98 0.52
C ARG A 66 -0.17 1.68 0.92
N GLY A 67 -0.03 2.05 2.18
CA GLY A 67 1.15 2.73 2.71
C GLY A 67 1.55 3.99 1.92
N GLY A 68 0.59 4.74 1.40
CA GLY A 68 0.82 5.96 0.61
C GLY A 68 1.29 5.73 -0.83
N THR A 69 1.14 4.51 -1.35
CA THR A 69 1.63 4.14 -2.68
C THR A 69 0.55 3.47 -3.51
N THR A 70 0.51 3.81 -4.79
CA THR A 70 -0.33 3.17 -5.82
C THR A 70 0.21 1.78 -6.20
N PRO A 71 -0.59 0.94 -6.89
CA PRO A 71 -0.13 -0.36 -7.40
C PRO A 71 1.17 -0.28 -8.21
N ARG A 72 1.28 0.72 -9.10
CA ARG A 72 2.45 0.94 -9.95
C ARG A 72 3.68 1.36 -9.15
N GLU A 73 3.51 2.24 -8.16
CA GLU A 73 4.60 2.66 -7.26
C GLU A 73 5.08 1.49 -6.39
N ARG A 74 4.17 0.70 -5.83
CA ARG A 74 4.53 -0.50 -5.05
C ARG A 74 5.29 -1.51 -5.90
N HIS A 75 4.87 -1.72 -7.14
CA HIS A 75 5.58 -2.61 -8.05
C HIS A 75 7.01 -2.10 -8.34
N ALA A 76 7.17 -0.80 -8.56
CA ALA A 76 8.50 -0.20 -8.75
C ALA A 76 9.40 -0.34 -7.49
N ILE A 77 8.83 -0.17 -6.28
CA ILE A 77 9.55 -0.37 -5.02
C ILE A 77 9.97 -1.84 -4.87
N ALA A 78 9.06 -2.79 -5.11
CA ALA A 78 9.34 -4.23 -5.03
C ALA A 78 10.49 -4.62 -5.98
N ASN A 79 10.44 -4.16 -7.23
CA ASN A 79 11.49 -4.43 -8.22
C ASN A 79 12.83 -3.80 -7.83
N ARG A 80 12.82 -2.58 -7.25
CA ARG A 80 14.05 -1.95 -6.76
C ARG A 80 14.66 -2.74 -5.60
N ARG A 81 13.84 -3.20 -4.65
CA ARG A 81 14.29 -4.06 -3.53
C ARG A 81 14.89 -5.36 -4.04
N LYS A 82 14.22 -6.02 -4.99
CA LYS A 82 14.73 -7.25 -5.63
C LYS A 82 16.10 -7.04 -6.27
N ARG A 83 16.26 -6.02 -7.12
CA ARG A 83 17.54 -5.69 -7.75
C ARG A 83 18.64 -5.37 -6.74
N SER A 84 18.29 -4.70 -5.64
CA SER A 84 19.27 -4.37 -4.59
C SER A 84 19.72 -5.61 -3.83
N LEU A 85 18.81 -6.58 -3.60
CA LEU A 85 19.15 -7.86 -3.01
C LEU A 85 20.02 -8.71 -3.95
N GLU A 86 19.69 -8.73 -5.25
CA GLU A 86 20.47 -9.43 -6.27
C GLU A 86 21.88 -8.82 -6.46
N ALA A 87 22.03 -7.50 -6.33
CA ALA A 87 23.32 -6.83 -6.43
C ALA A 87 24.21 -6.97 -5.17
N ALA A 88 23.62 -7.35 -4.03
CA ALA A 88 24.32 -7.53 -2.77
C ALA A 88 24.69 -9.00 -2.49
N ALA A 89 24.28 -9.93 -3.37
CA ALA A 89 24.57 -11.36 -3.34
C ALA A 89 25.70 -11.70 -4.33
#